data_AF-A0A8J7ITU7-F1
#
_entry.id   AF-A0A8J7ITU7-F1
#
_cell.length_a   1.000
_cell.length_b   1.000
_cell.length_c   1.000
_cell.angle_alpha   90.00
_cell.angle_beta   90.00
_cell.angle_gamma   90.00
#
_symmetry.space_group_name_H-M   'P 1'
#
loop_
_entity.id
_entity.type
_entity.pdbx_description
1 polymer ?
#
loop_
_entity_poly.entity_id
_entity_poly.type
_entity_poly.pdbx_seq_one_letter_code
_entity_poly.pdbx_strand_id
1 'polypeptide(L)'
;MKNTIAAFATTATLALALTAPAASAMEQELNMITGALFNTLSNAGLPTDVIQELSLAEIAEIQLTLHGGDGEGEKMRTIRNILARHQ
;
A
#
# COMPACT_ATOMS: atom_id res chain seq x y z
N MET A 1 -26.39 4.37 26.01
CA MET A 1 -25.01 3.95 25.67
C MET A 1 -24.68 4.65 24.36
N LYS A 2 -23.81 5.65 24.39
CA LYS A 2 -23.48 6.53 23.25
C LYS A 2 -21.99 6.40 23.00
N ASN A 3 -21.61 5.65 21.98
CA ASN A 3 -20.22 5.60 21.51
C ASN A 3 -20.20 6.22 20.11
N THR A 4 -19.89 7.51 20.10
CA THR A 4 -19.83 8.39 18.94
C THR A 4 -18.67 7.95 18.04
N ILE A 5 -19.00 7.52 16.83
CA ILE A 5 -18.03 7.27 15.76
C ILE A 5 -17.53 8.64 15.28
N ALA A 6 -16.26 8.95 15.56
CA ALA A 6 -15.61 10.13 15.00
C ALA A 6 -15.14 9.79 13.57
N ALA A 7 -15.87 10.31 12.59
CA ALA A 7 -15.49 10.28 11.18
C ALA A 7 -14.29 11.19 10.94
N PHE A 8 -13.20 10.63 10.41
CA PHE A 8 -12.04 11.40 9.97
C PHE A 8 -12.32 12.01 8.59
N ALA A 9 -12.21 13.34 8.54
CA ALA A 9 -12.27 14.15 7.33
C ALA A 9 -10.89 14.24 6.69
N THR A 10 -10.77 13.88 5.42
CA THR A 10 -9.70 14.36 4.53
C THR A 10 -10.21 14.39 3.09
N THR A 11 -10.77 15.53 2.67
CA THR A 11 -11.02 15.84 1.27
C THR A 11 -9.73 16.35 0.64
N ALA A 12 -8.93 15.44 0.07
CA ALA A 12 -7.81 15.80 -0.78
C ALA A 12 -8.33 16.12 -2.18
N THR A 13 -8.61 17.39 -2.43
CA THR A 13 -8.93 17.89 -3.78
C THR A 13 -7.65 17.89 -4.61
N LEU A 14 -7.34 16.76 -5.24
CA LEU A 14 -6.26 16.66 -6.23
C LEU A 14 -6.68 17.40 -7.50
N ALA A 15 -6.29 18.68 -7.60
CA ALA A 15 -6.29 19.41 -8.85
C ALA A 15 -5.23 18.80 -9.79
N LEU A 16 -5.62 17.80 -10.58
CA LEU A 16 -4.82 17.27 -11.68
C LEU A 16 -4.72 18.31 -12.80
N ALA A 17 -3.70 19.14 -12.71
CA ALA A 17 -3.30 20.04 -13.77
C ALA A 17 -2.15 19.39 -14.58
N LEU A 18 -2.41 19.20 -15.88
CA LEU A 18 -1.46 19.28 -17.01
C LEU A 18 -0.58 18.07 -17.37
N THR A 19 -1.11 17.24 -18.28
CA THR A 19 -0.53 16.88 -19.60
C THR A 19 1.00 16.70 -19.75
N ALA A 20 1.50 15.45 -19.70
CA ALA A 20 2.70 14.93 -20.40
C ALA A 20 2.73 13.38 -20.26
N PRO A 21 3.43 12.59 -21.12
CA PRO A 21 3.44 11.13 -21.06
C PRO A 21 4.29 10.63 -19.88
N ALA A 22 3.77 10.79 -18.67
CA ALA A 22 4.37 10.33 -17.41
C ALA A 22 4.08 8.84 -17.13
N ALA A 23 3.27 8.18 -17.96
CA ALA A 23 2.91 6.77 -17.78
C ALA A 23 4.15 5.87 -17.72
N SER A 24 5.08 5.99 -18.68
CA SER A 24 6.21 5.05 -18.77
C SER A 24 7.28 5.20 -17.68
N ALA A 25 7.49 6.41 -17.16
CA ALA A 25 8.37 6.61 -16.01
C ALA A 25 7.73 6.08 -14.72
N MET A 26 6.42 6.29 -14.58
CA MET A 26 5.64 5.81 -13.44
C MET A 26 5.51 4.28 -13.43
N GLU A 27 5.37 3.64 -14.59
CA GLU A 27 5.35 2.18 -14.76
C GLU A 27 6.66 1.53 -14.34
N GLN A 28 7.80 2.11 -14.71
CA GLN A 28 9.12 1.59 -14.32
C GLN A 28 9.37 1.75 -12.81
N GLU A 29 9.01 2.89 -12.25
CA GLU A 29 9.08 3.14 -10.80
C GLU A 29 8.17 2.18 -10.02
N LEU A 30 6.94 1.96 -10.52
CA LEU A 30 6.03 0.98 -9.96
C LEU A 30 6.58 -0.44 -9.98
N ASN A 31 7.19 -0.85 -11.08
CA ASN A 31 7.79 -2.17 -11.17
C ASN A 31 8.95 -2.34 -10.17
N MET A 32 9.76 -1.30 -9.96
CA MET A 32 10.80 -1.30 -8.92
C MET A 32 10.21 -1.40 -7.50
N ILE A 33 9.21 -0.58 -7.19
CA ILE A 33 8.50 -0.58 -5.90
C ILE A 33 7.87 -1.95 -5.63
N THR A 34 7.23 -2.52 -6.64
CA THR A 34 6.57 -3.84 -6.57
C THR A 34 7.60 -4.95 -6.38
N GLY A 35 8.75 -4.88 -7.04
CA GLY A 35 9.85 -5.83 -6.85
C GLY A 35 10.48 -5.76 -5.45
N ALA A 36 10.64 -4.56 -4.89
CA ALA A 36 11.11 -4.38 -3.52
C ALA A 36 10.08 -4.90 -2.50
N LEU A 37 8.79 -4.66 -2.77
CA LEU A 37 7.69 -5.18 -1.97
C LEU A 37 7.65 -6.71 -2.00
N PHE A 38 7.78 -7.33 -3.18
CA PHE A 38 7.86 -8.77 -3.35
C PHE A 38 8.97 -9.39 -2.50
N ASN A 39 10.19 -8.83 -2.56
CA ASN A 39 11.30 -9.32 -1.74
C ASN A 39 11.01 -9.21 -0.25
N THR A 40 10.41 -8.09 0.19
CA THR A 40 10.08 -7.87 1.59
C THR A 40 9.03 -8.86 2.09
N LEU A 41 7.95 -9.05 1.33
CA LEU A 41 6.89 -10.00 1.64
C LEU A 41 7.39 -11.43 1.63
N SER A 42 8.20 -11.80 0.64
CA SER A 42 8.84 -13.12 0.55
C SER A 42 9.76 -13.38 1.74
N ASN A 43 10.58 -12.39 2.15
CA ASN A 43 11.45 -12.51 3.32
C ASN A 43 10.66 -12.63 4.63
N ALA A 44 9.48 -12.00 4.71
CA ALA A 44 8.58 -12.08 5.85
C ALA A 44 7.71 -13.37 5.85
N GLY A 45 7.81 -14.22 4.84
CA GLY A 45 6.97 -15.41 4.68
C GLY A 45 5.49 -15.09 4.45
N LEU A 46 5.20 -13.93 3.85
CA LEU A 46 3.85 -13.48 3.49
C LEU A 46 3.51 -13.90 2.06
N PRO A 47 2.21 -14.06 1.73
CA PRO A 47 1.78 -14.45 0.39
C PRO A 47 2.18 -13.38 -0.62
N THR A 48 2.86 -13.80 -1.69
CA THR A 48 3.33 -12.91 -2.76
C THR A 48 2.50 -13.04 -4.04
N ASP A 49 1.64 -14.05 -4.13
CA ASP A 49 0.83 -14.36 -5.30
C ASP A 49 -0.13 -13.22 -5.67
N VAL A 50 -0.68 -12.55 -4.66
CA VAL A 50 -1.66 -11.47 -4.83
C VAL A 50 -1.03 -10.08 -5.07
N ILE A 51 0.31 -9.98 -5.08
CA ILE A 51 0.99 -8.67 -5.21
C ILE A 51 0.64 -7.97 -6.52
N GLN A 52 0.45 -8.74 -7.60
CA GLN A 52 0.10 -8.18 -8.90
C GLN A 52 -1.35 -7.68 -8.98
N GLU A 53 -2.18 -8.07 -8.02
CA GLU A 53 -3.58 -7.64 -7.90
C GLU A 53 -3.73 -6.41 -7.01
N LEU A 54 -2.67 -6.07 -6.25
CA LEU A 54 -2.67 -4.89 -5.40
C LEU A 54 -2.72 -3.61 -6.22
N SER A 55 -3.60 -2.71 -5.80
CA SER A 55 -3.62 -1.36 -6.31
C SER A 55 -2.40 -0.56 -5.85
N LEU A 56 -2.05 0.48 -6.60
CA LEU A 56 -1.05 1.49 -6.23
C LEU A 56 -1.22 2.01 -4.80
N ALA A 57 -2.47 2.23 -4.37
CA ALA A 57 -2.79 2.71 -3.03
C ALA A 57 -2.43 1.68 -1.95
N GLU A 58 -2.68 0.40 -2.20
CA GLU A 58 -2.36 -0.69 -1.28
C GLU A 58 -0.85 -0.94 -1.21
N ILE A 59 -0.15 -0.84 -2.35
CA ILE A 59 1.31 -0.90 -2.39
C ILE A 59 1.91 0.24 -1.56
N ALA A 60 1.39 1.46 -1.70
CA ALA A 60 1.81 2.61 -0.90
C ALA A 60 1.50 2.42 0.60
N GLU A 61 0.34 1.86 0.94
CA GLU A 61 -0.05 1.55 2.32
C GLU A 61 0.89 0.52 2.96
N ILE A 62 1.26 -0.54 2.24
CA ILE A 62 2.24 -1.51 2.72
C ILE A 62 3.62 -0.87 2.91
N GLN A 63 4.08 -0.05 1.96
CA GLN A 63 5.35 0.66 2.12
C GLN A 63 5.34 1.59 3.32
N LEU A 64 4.26 2.35 3.52
CA LEU A 64 4.11 3.23 4.68
C LEU A 64 4.13 2.43 5.99
N THR A 65 3.47 1.28 6.01
CA THR A 65 3.44 0.38 7.17
C THR A 65 4.82 -0.20 7.48
N LEU A 66 5.59 -0.59 6.45
CA LEU A 66 6.95 -1.12 6.60
C LEU A 66 7.91 -0.07 7.19
N HIS A 67 7.82 1.18 6.70
CA HIS A 67 8.66 2.29 7.14
C HIS A 67 8.11 3.02 8.37
N GLY A 68 6.90 2.67 8.82
CA GLY A 68 6.25 3.24 10.00
C GLY A 68 6.98 2.91 11.31
N GLY A 69 6.60 3.61 12.37
CA GLY A 69 7.16 3.42 13.72
C GLY A 69 6.53 2.25 14.51
N ASP A 70 5.61 1.51 13.91
CA ASP A 70 4.84 0.47 14.61
C ASP A 70 5.70 -0.75 14.96
N GLY A 71 5.24 -1.55 15.92
CA GLY A 71 5.89 -2.81 16.25
C GLY A 71 5.86 -3.78 15.07
N GLU A 72 6.92 -4.57 14.88
CA GLU A 72 7.04 -5.49 13.74
C GLU A 72 5.85 -6.45 13.59
N GLY A 73 5.29 -6.93 14.70
CA GLY A 73 4.08 -7.76 14.69
C GLY A 73 2.82 -7.03 14.20
N GLU A 74 2.68 -5.74 14.51
CA GLU A 74 1.57 -4.90 14.06
C GLU A 74 1.70 -4.58 12.57
N LYS A 75 2.92 -4.27 12.11
CA LYS A 75 3.24 -4.12 10.68
C LYS A 75 2.82 -5.36 9.90
N MET A 76 3.28 -6.54 10.33
CA MET A 76 2.96 -7.79 9.64
C MET A 76 1.46 -8.12 9.67
N ARG A 77 0.76 -7.75 10.74
CA ARG A 77 -0.70 -7.91 10.83
C ARG A 77 -1.43 -7.03 9.82
N THR A 78 -1.06 -5.76 9.71
CA THR A 78 -1.66 -4.80 8.77
C THR A 78 -1.40 -5.23 7.33
N ILE A 79 -0.17 -5.58 7.00
CA ILE A 79 0.21 -6.05 5.66
C ILE A 79 -0.59 -7.32 5.30
N ARG A 80 -0.70 -8.27 6.23
CA ARG A 80 -1.52 -9.48 6.01
C ARG A 80 -2.99 -9.15 5.77
N ASN A 81 -3.56 -8.18 6.48
CA ASN A 81 -4.94 -7.75 6.26
C ASN A 81 -5.14 -7.14 4.87
N ILE A 82 -4.15 -6.40 4.35
CA ILE A 82 -4.20 -5.85 2.99
C ILE A 82 -4.17 -7.00 1.97
N LEU A 83 -3.22 -7.93 2.12
CA LEU A 83 -3.09 -9.08 1.22
C LEU A 83 -4.34 -10.00 1.25
N ALA A 84 -4.96 -10.17 2.41
CA ALA A 84 -6.16 -10.99 2.58
C ALA A 84 -7.41 -10.43 1.86
N ARG A 85 -7.40 -9.19 1.38
CA ARG A 85 -8.51 -8.62 0.58
C ARG A 85 -8.54 -9.16 -0.85
N HIS A 86 -7.46 -9.80 -1.29
CA HIS A 86 -7.25 -10.32 -2.65
C HIS A 86 -7.10 -11.85 -2.66
N GLN A 87 -7.50 -12.53 -1.59
CA GLN A 87 -7.54 -14.00 -1.49
C GLN A 87 -8.96 -14.56 -1.68
#